data_AF-A0A935E5A1-F1
#
_entry.id   AF-A0A935E5A1-F1
#
_cell.length_a   1.000
_cell.length_b   1.000
_cell.length_c   1.000
_cell.angle_alpha   90.00
_cell.angle_beta   90.00
_cell.angle_gamma   90.00
#
_symmetry.space_group_name_H-M   'P 1'
#
loop_
_entity.id
_entity.type
_entity.pdbx_description
1 polymer ?
#
loop_
_entity_poly.entity_id
_entity_poly.type
_entity_poly.pdbx_seq_one_letter_code
_entity_poly.pdbx_strand_id
1 'polypeptide(L)'
;MLNRKAGPISHNLTKLIIPEIQEYEWANGTKVCEINLGSQDITKIEIVHKAGRSVEDHHLASRATSSLMKDGCGNKTSAQFAEEIDFWAHRSRRLPIWIFRTRHYIL
;
A
#
# COMPACT_ATOMS: atom_id res chain seq x y z
N MET A 1 -32.27 -14.90 -22.77
CA MET A 1 -31.81 -13.50 -22.52
C MET A 1 -31.76 -13.27 -21.01
N LEU A 2 -30.63 -12.79 -20.48
CA LEU A 2 -30.48 -12.46 -19.06
C LEU A 2 -31.35 -11.22 -18.73
N ASN A 3 -32.22 -11.32 -17.72
CA ASN A 3 -33.10 -10.24 -17.33
C ASN A 3 -32.31 -9.13 -16.61
N ARG A 4 -32.13 -7.97 -17.27
CA ARG A 4 -31.37 -6.82 -16.75
C ARG A 4 -32.19 -5.88 -15.83
N LYS A 5 -33.46 -6.18 -15.57
CA LYS A 5 -34.32 -5.35 -14.69
C LYS A 5 -34.23 -5.74 -13.21
N ALA A 6 -33.82 -6.97 -12.90
CA ALA A 6 -33.62 -7.41 -11.52
C ALA A 6 -32.12 -7.39 -11.20
N GLY A 7 -31.69 -6.46 -10.34
CA GLY A 7 -30.34 -6.46 -9.80
C GLY A 7 -30.11 -7.69 -8.90
N PRO A 8 -28.84 -8.11 -8.71
CA PRO A 8 -28.54 -9.20 -7.80
C PRO A 8 -28.99 -8.86 -6.37
N ILE A 9 -29.44 -9.89 -5.64
CA ILE A 9 -29.91 -9.75 -4.25
C ILE A 9 -28.73 -9.28 -3.40
N SER A 10 -28.88 -8.14 -2.73
CA SER A 10 -27.89 -7.61 -1.81
C SER A 10 -27.92 -8.39 -0.49
N HIS A 11 -26.88 -9.15 -0.21
CA HIS A 11 -26.69 -9.75 1.11
C HIS A 11 -26.15 -8.70 2.09
N ASN A 12 -26.84 -8.49 3.21
CA ASN A 12 -26.32 -7.66 4.30
C ASN A 12 -25.08 -8.33 4.89
N LEU A 13 -24.02 -7.54 5.11
CA LEU A 13 -22.80 -8.00 5.77
C LEU A 13 -23.10 -8.26 7.25
N THR A 14 -23.30 -9.52 7.62
CA THR A 14 -23.73 -9.91 8.97
C THR A 14 -22.62 -9.82 10.02
N LYS A 15 -21.34 -9.91 9.61
CA LYS A 15 -20.20 -9.89 10.54
C LYS A 15 -18.95 -9.36 9.84
N LEU A 16 -18.49 -8.18 10.23
CA LEU A 16 -17.17 -7.64 9.87
C LEU A 16 -16.22 -7.90 11.04
N ILE A 17 -15.20 -8.74 10.83
CA ILE A 17 -14.15 -8.98 11.83
C ILE A 17 -12.99 -8.05 11.49
N ILE A 18 -12.79 -7.02 12.31
CA ILE A 18 -11.64 -6.13 12.20
C ILE A 18 -10.55 -6.70 13.11
N PRO A 19 -9.34 -6.98 12.59
CA PRO A 19 -8.25 -7.47 13.41
C PRO A 19 -7.76 -6.40 14.39
N GLU A 20 -7.13 -6.83 15.48
CA GLU A 20 -6.51 -5.92 16.43
C GLU A 20 -5.33 -5.20 15.78
N ILE A 21 -5.27 -3.88 15.98
CA ILE A 21 -4.24 -3.00 15.41
C ILE A 21 -3.37 -2.53 16.58
N GLN A 22 -2.06 -2.77 16.48
CA GLN A 22 -1.08 -2.23 17.40
C GLN A 22 -0.55 -0.92 16.83
N GLU A 23 -0.71 0.16 17.58
CA GLU A 23 -0.26 1.50 17.18
C GLU A 23 0.96 1.90 17.99
N TYR A 24 1.99 2.36 17.30
CA TYR A 24 3.21 2.90 17.88
C TYR A 24 3.39 4.33 17.41
N GLU A 25 3.75 5.20 18.33
CA GLU A 25 4.19 6.57 18.01
C GLU A 25 5.69 6.66 18.26
N TRP A 26 6.45 6.95 17.21
CA TRP A 26 7.88 7.17 17.32
C TRP A 26 8.18 8.60 17.75
N ALA A 27 9.35 8.82 18.36
CA ALA A 27 9.76 10.13 18.88
C ALA A 27 9.82 11.24 17.81
N ASN A 28 9.86 10.87 16.52
CA ASN A 28 9.80 11.78 15.39
C ASN A 28 8.36 12.12 14.92
N GLY A 29 7.33 11.68 15.66
CA GLY A 29 5.92 11.89 15.32
C GLY A 29 5.38 10.95 14.23
N THR A 30 6.16 9.96 13.79
CA THR A 30 5.69 8.95 12.84
C THR A 30 4.81 7.93 13.55
N LYS A 31 3.61 7.70 13.02
CA LYS A 31 2.74 6.63 13.48
C LYS A 31 3.00 5.36 12.70
N VAL A 32 3.16 4.25 13.40
CA VAL A 32 3.33 2.91 12.84
C VAL A 32 2.16 2.06 13.31
N CYS A 33 1.43 1.47 12.37
CA CYS A 33 0.35 0.54 12.65
C CYS A 33 0.78 -0.87 12.24
N GLU A 34 0.72 -1.82 13.17
CA GLU A 34 0.98 -3.23 12.94
C GLU A 34 -0.32 -4.03 13.08
N ILE A 35 -0.58 -4.91 12.12
CA ILE A 35 -1.72 -5.82 12.15
C ILE A 35 -1.17 -7.24 12.06
N ASN A 36 -1.21 -7.96 13.17
CA ASN A 36 -0.77 -9.34 13.21
C ASN A 36 -1.98 -10.27 13.00
N LEU A 37 -2.11 -10.79 11.78
CA LEU A 37 -3.16 -11.75 11.40
C LEU A 37 -2.79 -13.21 11.73
N GLY A 38 -1.77 -13.44 12.55
CA GLY A 38 -1.31 -14.76 12.95
C GLY A 38 -0.45 -15.43 11.87
N SER A 39 -0.87 -16.62 11.42
CA SER A 39 -0.04 -17.58 10.69
C SER A 39 0.15 -17.31 9.19
N GLN A 40 0.08 -16.05 8.74
CA GLN A 40 0.34 -15.73 7.34
C GLN A 40 1.84 -15.58 7.11
N ASP A 41 2.39 -16.35 6.17
CA ASP A 41 3.80 -16.24 5.75
C ASP A 41 4.04 -15.04 4.82
N ILE A 42 3.22 -13.98 4.88
CA ILE A 42 3.33 -12.81 4.00
C ILE A 42 3.22 -11.56 4.87
N THR A 43 4.18 -10.65 4.74
CA THR A 43 4.27 -9.42 5.56
C THR A 43 4.08 -8.19 4.69
N LYS A 44 2.86 -7.71 4.54
CA LYS A 44 2.62 -6.49 3.77
C LYS A 44 3.13 -5.26 4.54
N ILE A 45 3.97 -4.45 3.90
CA ILE A 45 4.41 -3.16 4.43
C ILE A 45 3.89 -2.06 3.51
N GLU A 46 3.22 -1.06 4.09
CA GLU A 46 2.70 0.10 3.37
C GLU A 46 3.17 1.38 4.07
N ILE A 47 3.71 2.31 3.26
CA ILE A 47 4.07 3.65 3.71
C ILE A 47 3.01 4.59 3.17
N VAL A 48 2.26 5.23 4.07
CA VAL A 48 1.19 6.17 3.71
C VAL A 48 1.63 7.58 4.06
N HIS A 49 1.67 8.45 3.06
CA HIS A 49 1.98 9.86 3.24
C HIS A 49 0.81 10.73 2.80
N LYS A 50 0.59 11.85 3.48
CA LYS A 50 -0.41 12.84 3.05
C LYS A 50 0.15 13.63 1.87
N ALA A 51 0.02 13.06 0.68
CA ALA A 51 0.47 13.65 -0.58
C ALA A 51 -0.56 13.40 -1.70
N GLY A 52 -0.49 14.20 -2.76
CA GLY A 52 -1.31 14.03 -3.95
C GLY A 52 -1.73 15.36 -4.56
N ARG A 53 -2.58 15.29 -5.58
CA ARG A 53 -3.09 16.47 -6.33
C ARG A 53 -3.89 17.44 -5.47
N SER A 54 -4.45 16.98 -4.34
CA SER A 54 -5.20 17.84 -3.41
C SER A 54 -4.31 18.77 -2.58
N VAL A 55 -3.02 18.49 -2.51
CA VAL A 55 -2.04 19.23 -1.70
C VAL A 55 -0.82 19.64 -2.52
N GLU A 56 -0.90 19.59 -3.87
CA GLU A 56 0.23 19.94 -4.73
C GLU A 56 0.34 21.45 -4.89
N ASP A 57 1.53 22.01 -4.65
CA ASP A 57 1.82 23.43 -4.92
C ASP A 57 1.87 23.71 -6.43
N HIS A 58 2.28 22.70 -7.21
CA HIS A 58 2.41 22.77 -8.65
C HIS A 58 1.72 21.59 -9.32
N HIS A 59 1.00 21.89 -10.40
CA HIS A 59 0.28 20.89 -11.16
C HIS A 59 1.24 19.82 -11.71
N LEU A 60 0.84 18.54 -11.60
CA LEU A 60 1.60 17.35 -11.99
C LEU A 60 2.79 16.99 -11.10
N ALA A 61 3.12 17.79 -10.08
CA ALA A 61 4.22 17.47 -9.18
C ALA A 61 4.01 16.09 -8.53
N SER A 62 2.79 15.80 -8.06
CA SER A 62 2.51 14.51 -7.42
C SER A 62 2.71 13.32 -8.38
N ARG A 63 2.37 13.51 -9.66
CA ARG A 63 2.49 12.47 -10.68
C ARG A 63 3.94 12.25 -11.07
N ALA A 64 4.70 13.33 -11.26
CA ALA A 64 6.13 13.28 -11.55
C ALA A 64 6.89 12.60 -10.40
N THR A 65 6.65 13.01 -9.14
CA THR A 65 7.27 12.39 -7.96
C THR A 65 6.96 10.91 -7.87
N SER A 66 5.70 10.50 -8.09
CA SER A 66 5.32 9.08 -8.06
C SER A 66 5.99 8.24 -9.16
N SER A 67 6.31 8.86 -10.29
CA SER A 67 7.09 8.21 -11.36
C SER A 67 8.56 8.09 -10.97
N LEU A 68 9.16 9.19 -10.52
CA LEU A 68 10.58 9.26 -10.15
C LEU A 68 10.94 8.35 -8.97
N MET A 69 10.01 8.12 -8.03
CA MET A 69 10.21 7.17 -6.93
C MET A 69 10.55 5.74 -7.40
N LYS A 70 10.23 5.39 -8.64
CA LYS A 70 10.53 4.07 -9.23
C LYS A 70 11.87 4.04 -9.96
N ASP A 71 12.44 5.19 -10.30
CA ASP A 71 13.63 5.29 -11.16
C ASP A 71 14.94 5.06 -10.39
N GLY A 72 14.90 5.04 -9.05
CA GLY A 72 16.02 4.69 -8.18
C GLY A 72 16.16 5.66 -7.00
N CYS A 73 17.20 5.45 -6.20
CA CYS A 73 17.60 6.33 -5.11
C CYS A 73 19.06 6.74 -5.30
N GLY A 74 19.53 7.80 -4.62
CA GLY A 74 20.90 8.32 -4.80
C GLY A 74 22.04 7.28 -4.67
N ASN A 75 21.79 6.15 -3.99
CA ASN A 75 22.77 5.07 -3.80
C ASN A 75 22.54 3.83 -4.69
N LYS A 76 21.39 3.67 -5.36
CA LYS A 76 21.05 2.46 -6.14
C LYS A 76 20.15 2.79 -7.32
N THR A 77 20.45 2.20 -8.48
CA THR A 77 19.61 2.33 -9.68
C THR A 77 18.33 1.51 -9.53
N SER A 78 17.29 1.84 -10.31
CA SER A 78 16.04 1.05 -10.38
C SER A 78 16.29 -0.43 -10.71
N ALA A 79 17.22 -0.72 -11.62
CA ALA A 79 17.60 -2.09 -11.99
C ALA A 79 18.21 -2.86 -10.81
N GLN A 80 19.14 -2.24 -10.08
CA GLN A 80 19.75 -2.85 -8.89
C GLN A 80 18.72 -3.11 -7.78
N PHE A 81 17.78 -2.17 -7.60
CA PHE A 81 16.67 -2.35 -6.66
C PHE A 81 15.74 -3.51 -7.07
N ALA A 82 15.40 -3.62 -8.35
CA ALA A 82 14.57 -4.71 -8.86
C ALA A 82 15.25 -6.07 -8.64
N GLU A 83 16.53 -6.19 -8.98
CA GLU A 83 17.29 -7.43 -8.78
C GLU A 83 17.39 -7.82 -7.30
N GLU A 84 17.62 -6.86 -6.41
CA GLU A 84 17.70 -7.13 -4.97
C GLU A 84 16.33 -7.55 -4.41
N ILE A 85 15.25 -6.88 -4.82
CA ILE A 85 13.89 -7.26 -4.43
C ILE A 85 13.57 -8.68 -4.92
N ASP A 86 13.88 -8.98 -6.19
CA ASP A 86 13.68 -10.31 -6.75
C ASP A 86 14.52 -11.33 -5.96
N PHE A 87 15.78 -11.05 -5.67
CA PHE A 87 16.64 -11.93 -4.88
C PHE A 87 16.07 -12.24 -3.48
N TRP A 88 15.52 -11.24 -2.79
CA TRP A 88 14.84 -11.44 -1.50
C TRP A 88 13.52 -12.19 -1.65
N ALA A 89 12.76 -11.92 -2.71
CA ALA A 89 11.50 -12.61 -3.00
C ALA A 89 11.72 -14.10 -3.25
N HIS A 90 12.82 -14.48 -3.91
CA HIS A 90 13.14 -15.88 -4.19
C HIS A 90 13.73 -16.61 -2.98
N ARG A 91 14.48 -15.93 -2.09
CA ARG A 91 15.06 -16.56 -0.88
C ARG A 91 14.05 -16.70 0.25
N SER A 92 13.15 -15.73 0.39
CA SER A 92 12.27 -15.65 1.54
C SER A 92 10.94 -16.35 1.24
N ARG A 93 10.71 -17.49 1.90
CA ARG A 93 9.36 -18.07 2.08
C ARG A 93 8.38 -17.10 2.76
N ARG A 94 8.89 -15.97 3.29
CA ARG A 94 8.12 -14.83 3.79
C ARG A 94 8.23 -13.63 2.86
N LEU A 95 7.21 -13.40 2.04
CA LEU A 95 7.17 -12.29 1.08
C LEU A 95 6.52 -11.05 1.70
N PRO A 96 7.16 -9.88 1.66
CA PRO A 96 6.44 -8.63 1.79
C PRO A 96 5.84 -8.21 0.45
N ILE A 97 4.52 -8.22 0.35
CA ILE A 97 3.84 -7.62 -0.81
C ILE A 97 3.87 -6.10 -0.62
N TRP A 98 4.61 -5.40 -1.47
CA TRP A 98 4.65 -3.94 -1.46
C TRP A 98 3.62 -3.42 -2.45
N ILE A 99 2.51 -2.90 -1.93
CA ILE A 99 1.56 -2.14 -2.74
C ILE A 99 1.76 -0.67 -2.36
N PHE A 100 2.48 0.09 -3.20
CA PHE A 100 2.46 1.54 -3.12
C PHE A 100 1.08 2.04 -3.59
N ARG A 101 0.11 2.07 -2.67
CA ARG A 101 -1.20 2.66 -2.94
C ARG A 101 -1.22 4.09 -2.42
N THR A 102 -1.03 5.05 -3.31
CA THR A 102 -1.44 6.44 -3.04
C THR A 102 -2.96 6.46 -2.99
N ARG A 103 -3.53 6.37 -1.78
CA ARG A 103 -4.97 6.61 -1.59
C ARG A 103 -5.21 8.11 -1.75
N HIS A 104 -5.76 8.50 -2.90
CA HIS A 104 -6.42 9.79 -3.06
C HIS A 104 -7.67 9.80 -2.17
N TYR A 105 -7.60 10.49 -1.03
CA TYR A 105 -8.79 10.86 -0.28
C TYR A 105 -9.49 11.99 -1.05
N ILE A 106 -10.63 11.67 -1.66
CA ILE A 106 -11.66 12.66 -1.99
C ILE A 106 -12.53 12.72 -0.73
N LEU A 107 -12.56 13.90 -0.10
CA LEU A 107 -13.54 14.24 0.93
C LEU A 107 -14.95 14.27 0.32
#